data_AF-A0A954C874-F1
#
_entry.id   AF-A0A954C874-F1
#
_cell.length_a   1.000
_cell.length_b   1.000
_cell.length_c   1.000
_cell.angle_alpha   90.00
_cell.angle_beta   90.00
_cell.angle_gamma   90.00
#
_symmetry.space_group_name_H-M   'P 1'
#
loop_
_entity.id
_entity.type
_entity.pdbx_description
1 polymer ?
#
loop_
_entity_poly.entity_id
_entity_poly.type
_entity_poly.pdbx_seq_one_letter_code
_entity_poly.pdbx_strand_id
1 'polypeptide(L)'
;MRKTLLALAVALVPIAGAVPAPGLAADPPPGEAPPDVMDEALERVLDALRFVLRAIPQYEMPEVLPNGDIIIRRIPPEPEPAPAPEPPPEDPDHTRT
;
A
#
# COMPACT_ATOMS: atom_id res chain seq x y z
N MET A 1 18.08 36.89 -29.21
CA MET A 1 19.35 36.21 -29.57
C MET A 1 20.46 36.68 -28.66
N ARG A 2 20.95 35.81 -27.76
CA ARG A 2 22.38 35.48 -27.55
C ARG A 2 22.52 34.66 -26.26
N LYS A 3 23.11 33.48 -26.45
CA LYS A 3 23.41 32.44 -25.47
C LYS A 3 24.66 32.85 -24.67
N THR A 4 24.64 32.65 -23.36
CA THR A 4 25.82 32.41 -22.51
C THR A 4 25.35 31.51 -21.37
N LEU A 5 25.36 30.18 -21.54
CA LEU A 5 26.45 29.27 -21.13
C LEU A 5 26.81 29.33 -19.63
N LEU A 6 26.35 28.29 -18.94
CA LEU A 6 27.17 27.35 -18.16
C LEU A 6 27.90 27.87 -16.91
N ALA A 7 27.43 27.43 -15.73
CA ALA A 7 28.31 26.87 -14.69
C ALA A 7 27.45 26.16 -13.62
N LEU A 8 27.34 24.84 -13.79
CA LEU A 8 27.03 23.89 -12.74
C LEU A 8 28.23 23.87 -11.78
N ALA A 9 28.04 24.30 -10.54
CA ALA A 9 29.03 24.11 -9.47
C ALA A 9 28.37 23.30 -8.36
N VAL A 10 28.45 21.97 -8.51
CA VAL A 10 28.31 21.02 -7.40
C VAL A 10 29.52 21.22 -6.52
N ALA A 11 29.35 21.92 -5.39
CA ALA A 11 30.35 21.97 -4.32
C ALA A 11 29.95 20.94 -3.26
N LEU A 12 30.45 19.72 -3.44
CA LEU A 12 30.45 18.68 -2.41
C LEU A 12 31.45 19.11 -1.32
N VAL A 13 30.95 19.58 -0.19
CA VAL A 13 31.75 19.80 1.02
C VAL A 13 31.36 18.69 2.01
N PRO A 14 32.23 17.69 2.28
CA PRO A 14 32.00 16.79 3.39
C PRO A 14 32.46 17.51 4.66
N ILE A 15 31.51 18.09 5.41
CA ILE A 15 31.78 18.51 6.78
C ILE A 15 31.80 17.23 7.62
N ALA A 16 33.00 16.76 7.93
CA ALA A 16 33.25 15.77 8.96
C ALA A 16 32.83 16.36 10.32
N GLY A 17 31.59 16.08 10.72
CA GLY A 17 31.06 16.36 12.04
C GLY A 17 30.54 15.08 12.65
N ALA A 18 31.30 14.48 13.56
CA ALA A 18 30.85 13.36 14.36
C ALA A 18 29.75 13.84 15.32
N VAL A 19 28.50 13.58 14.96
CA VAL A 19 27.35 13.69 15.87
C VAL A 19 27.07 12.27 16.36
N PRO A 20 27.14 11.97 17.68
CA PRO A 20 26.73 10.67 18.17
C PRO A 20 25.21 10.56 18.04
N ALA A 21 24.74 9.88 16.98
CA ALA A 21 23.35 9.50 16.85
C ALA A 21 23.02 8.41 17.88
N PRO A 22 21.93 8.54 18.67
CA PRO A 22 21.46 7.43 19.51
C PRO A 22 21.05 6.30 18.58
N GLY A 23 21.41 5.06 18.95
CA GLY A 23 21.38 3.87 18.12
C GLY A 23 20.17 3.78 17.19
N LEU A 24 20.40 4.06 15.91
CA LEU A 24 19.63 3.45 14.85
C LEU A 24 20.02 1.97 14.91
N ALA A 25 19.07 1.12 15.32
CA ALA A 25 19.16 -0.29 15.03
C ALA A 25 19.50 -0.38 13.53
N ALA A 26 20.68 -0.92 13.23
CA ALA A 26 21.08 -1.14 11.86
C ALA A 26 19.98 -2.01 11.24
N ASP A 27 19.38 -1.54 10.14
CA ASP A 27 18.60 -2.43 9.29
C ASP A 27 19.45 -3.68 9.06
N PRO A 28 18.87 -4.89 9.21
CA PRO A 28 19.61 -6.11 8.94
C PRO A 28 20.20 -6.02 7.52
N PRO A 29 21.42 -6.54 7.31
CA PRO A 29 22.11 -6.42 6.03
C PRO A 29 21.19 -6.90 4.90
N PRO A 30 21.18 -6.23 3.73
CA PRO A 30 20.29 -6.59 2.63
C PRO A 30 20.56 -8.04 2.21
N GLY A 31 19.67 -8.95 2.58
CA GLY A 31 19.80 -10.40 2.32
C GLY A 31 19.48 -11.31 3.50
N GLU A 32 19.31 -10.78 4.72
CA GLU A 32 19.15 -11.59 5.93
C GLU A 32 17.79 -11.38 6.64
N ALA A 33 16.79 -10.89 5.90
CA ALA A 33 15.43 -10.85 6.42
C ALA A 33 14.87 -12.29 6.51
N PRO A 34 14.34 -12.71 7.67
CA PRO A 34 13.67 -14.00 7.78
C PRO A 34 12.55 -14.12 6.73
N PRO A 35 12.29 -15.33 6.20
CA PRO A 35 11.25 -15.54 5.18
C PRO A 35 9.89 -14.96 5.61
N ASP A 36 9.55 -15.08 6.90
CA ASP A 36 8.31 -14.56 7.48
C ASP A 36 8.15 -13.03 7.31
N VAL A 37 9.25 -12.28 7.35
CA VAL A 37 9.23 -10.81 7.17
C VAL A 37 8.97 -10.45 5.71
N MET A 38 9.40 -11.29 4.76
CA MET A 38 9.14 -11.07 3.33
C MET A 38 7.69 -11.39 2.97
N ASP A 39 7.12 -12.43 3.58
CA ASP A 39 5.72 -12.81 3.39
C ASP A 39 4.79 -11.72 3.93
N GLU A 40 5.02 -11.19 5.13
CA GLU A 40 4.22 -10.10 5.71
C GLU A 40 4.31 -8.82 4.87
N ALA A 41 5.51 -8.50 4.35
CA ALA A 41 5.69 -7.36 3.45
C ALA A 41 4.91 -7.54 2.14
N LEU A 42 4.91 -8.75 1.58
CA LEU A 42 4.15 -9.09 0.37
C LEU A 42 2.64 -8.98 0.62
N GLU A 43 2.13 -9.52 1.73
CA GLU A 43 0.72 -9.40 2.12
C GLU A 43 0.27 -7.95 2.17
N ARG A 44 1.07 -7.09 2.80
CA ARG A 44 0.75 -5.66 2.92
C ARG A 44 0.71 -4.95 1.57
N VAL A 45 1.58 -5.33 0.63
CA VAL A 45 1.56 -4.82 -0.75
C VAL A 45 0.31 -5.31 -1.49
N LEU A 46 -0.06 -6.58 -1.36
CA LEU A 46 -1.25 -7.16 -1.98
C LEU A 46 -2.54 -6.54 -1.44
N ASP A 47 -2.59 -6.23 -0.14
CA ASP A 47 -3.72 -5.54 0.48
C ASP A 47 -3.86 -4.10 0.01
N ALA A 48 -2.75 -3.37 -0.08
CA ALA A 48 -2.75 -2.03 -0.66
C ALA A 48 -3.23 -2.06 -2.12
N LEU A 49 -2.77 -3.04 -2.91
CA LEU A 49 -3.25 -3.23 -4.29
C LEU A 49 -4.74 -3.54 -4.33
N ARG A 50 -5.24 -4.42 -3.45
CA ARG A 50 -6.67 -4.76 -3.35
C ARG A 50 -7.51 -3.54 -3.02
N PHE A 51 -7.04 -2.67 -2.13
CA PHE A 51 -7.72 -1.43 -1.79
C PHE A 51 -7.82 -0.49 -3.01
N VAL A 52 -6.73 -0.33 -3.76
CA VAL A 52 -6.73 0.46 -5.00
C VAL A 52 -7.70 -0.11 -6.03
N LEU A 53 -7.72 -1.44 -6.22
CA LEU A 53 -8.62 -2.10 -7.16
C LEU A 53 -10.10 -1.91 -6.78
N ARG A 54 -10.44 -1.93 -5.48
CA ARG A 54 -11.81 -1.64 -5.00
C ARG A 54 -12.26 -0.20 -5.27
N ALA A 55 -11.33 0.74 -5.36
CA ALA A 55 -11.63 2.13 -5.67
C ALA A 55 -12.02 2.36 -7.14
N ILE A 56 -11.78 1.38 -8.03
CA ILE A 56 -12.12 1.48 -9.45
C ILE A 56 -13.63 1.27 -9.64
N PRO A 57 -14.37 2.29 -10.14
CA PRO A 57 -15.81 2.17 -10.35
C PRO A 57 -16.10 1.17 -11.48
N GLN A 58 -17.11 0.32 -11.25
CA GLN A 58 -17.63 -0.61 -12.25
C GLN A 58 -18.75 0.06 -13.05
N TYR A 59 -18.86 -0.27 -14.33
CA TYR A 59 -19.85 0.31 -15.24
C TYR A 59 -20.62 -0.78 -15.99
N GLU A 60 -21.89 -0.49 -16.29
CA GLU A 60 -22.76 -1.35 -17.11
C GLU A 60 -22.41 -1.26 -18.61
N MET A 61 -23.00 -2.17 -19.39
CA MET A 61 -22.88 -2.13 -20.84
C MET A 61 -23.48 -0.82 -21.41
N PRO A 62 -22.80 -0.12 -22.33
CA PRO A 62 -23.31 1.12 -22.90
C PRO A 62 -24.59 0.91 -23.72
N GLU A 63 -25.53 1.86 -23.61
CA GLU A 63 -26.77 1.88 -24.40
C GLU A 63 -26.81 3.13 -25.29
N VAL A 64 -27.27 2.97 -26.52
CA VAL A 64 -27.47 4.07 -27.47
C VAL A 64 -28.91 4.56 -27.37
N LEU A 65 -29.09 5.86 -27.12
CA LEU A 65 -30.39 6.50 -27.01
C LEU A 65 -30.97 6.86 -28.40
N PRO A 66 -32.29 7.11 -28.52
CA PRO A 66 -32.92 7.45 -29.80
C PRO A 66 -32.40 8.75 -30.45
N ASN A 67 -31.80 9.63 -29.67
CA ASN A 67 -31.15 10.85 -30.14
C ASN A 67 -29.70 10.64 -30.61
N GLY A 68 -29.15 9.44 -30.43
CA GLY A 68 -27.78 9.08 -30.80
C GLY A 68 -26.73 9.20 -29.69
N ASP A 69 -27.12 9.61 -28.48
CA ASP A 69 -26.21 9.67 -27.33
C ASP A 69 -25.94 8.28 -26.73
N ILE A 70 -24.86 8.16 -25.96
CA ILE A 70 -24.51 6.92 -25.25
C ILE A 70 -24.57 7.17 -23.74
N ILE A 71 -25.29 6.31 -23.03
CA ILE A 71 -25.31 6.29 -21.57
C ILE A 71 -24.47 5.13 -21.03
N ILE A 72 -23.62 5.41 -20.04
CA ILE A 72 -22.84 4.40 -19.31
C ILE A 72 -23.13 4.58 -17.82
N ARG A 73 -23.86 3.62 -17.24
CA ARG A 73 -24.30 3.68 -15.84
C ARG A 73 -23.26 3.04 -14.91
N ARG A 74 -23.08 3.63 -13.72
CA ARG A 74 -22.20 3.07 -12.68
C ARG A 74 -22.92 1.96 -11.94
N ILE A 75 -22.25 0.83 -11.75
CA ILE A 75 -22.74 -0.24 -10.89
C ILE A 75 -22.45 0.18 -9.43
N PRO A 76 -23.43 0.18 -8.53
CA PRO A 76 -23.21 0.45 -7.11
C PRO A 76 -22.20 -0.55 -6.52
N PRO A 77 -21.28 -0.12 -5.63
CA PRO A 77 -20.39 -1.05 -4.96
C PRO A 77 -21.18 -2.05 -4.11
N GLU A 78 -20.75 -3.32 -4.08
CA GLU A 78 -21.33 -4.31 -3.19
C GLU A 78 -21.09 -3.92 -1.72
N PRO A 79 -22.08 -4.11 -0.82
CA PRO A 79 -21.89 -3.87 0.60
C PRO A 79 -20.84 -4.84 1.17
N GLU A 80 -19.96 -4.34 2.03
CA GLU A 80 -18.96 -5.20 2.68
C GLU A 80 -19.65 -6.27 3.55
N PRO A 81 -19.14 -7.52 3.57
CA PRO A 81 -19.68 -8.57 4.43
C PRO A 81 -19.64 -8.13 5.90
N ALA A 82 -20.73 -8.38 6.64
CA ALA A 82 -20.74 -8.14 8.08
C ALA A 82 -19.62 -8.96 8.76
N PRO A 83 -18.94 -8.41 9.78
CA PRO A 83 -17.92 -9.15 10.52
C PRO A 83 -18.54 -10.42 11.12
N ALA A 84 -17.79 -11.52 11.05
CA ALA A 84 -18.21 -12.80 11.63
C ALA A 84 -18.43 -12.62 13.15
N PRO A 85 -19.46 -13.25 13.74
CA PRO A 85 -19.68 -13.18 15.18
C PRO A 85 -18.45 -13.71 15.93
N GLU A 86 -18.01 -12.96 16.95
CA GLU A 86 -16.89 -13.38 17.81
C GLU A 86 -17.19 -14.76 18.42
N PRO A 87 -16.22 -15.69 18.42
CA PRO A 87 -16.40 -16.97 19.06
C PRO A 87 -16.67 -16.76 20.57
N PRO A 88 -17.54 -17.59 21.18
CA PRO A 88 -17.78 -17.49 22.61
C PRO A 88 -16.48 -17.67 23.38
N PRO A 89 -16.30 -17.00 24.54
CA PRO A 89 -15.11 -17.14 25.35
C PRO A 89 -14.89 -18.61 25.73
N GLU A 90 -13.67 -19.10 25.53
CA GLU A 90 -13.28 -20.47 25.90
C GLU A 90 -13.34 -20.62 27.43
N ASP A 91 -14.08 -21.64 27.89
CA ASP A 91 -14.21 -22.00 29.30
C ASP A 91 -12.91 -22.66 29.81
N PRO A 92 -12.23 -22.10 30.83
CA PRO A 92 -10.93 -22.59 31.29
C PRO A 92 -10.93 -23.96 32.01
N ASP A 93 -12.08 -24.63 32.15
CA ASP A 93 -12.21 -25.82 33.02
C ASP A 93 -11.90 -27.19 32.37
N HIS A 94 -11.38 -27.25 31.13
CA HIS A 94 -11.16 -28.53 30.42
C HIS A 94 -9.86 -29.30 30.77
N THR A 95 -9.02 -28.84 31.69
CA THR A 95 -7.73 -29.49 32.05
C THR A 95 -7.73 -30.35 33.33
N ARG A 96 -8.85 -30.98 33.71
CA ARG A 96 -8.87 -31.86 34.89
C ARG A 96 -9.38 -33.27 34.59
N THR A 97 -8.45 -34.18 34.28
CA THR A 97 -8.62 -35.64 34.38
C THR A 97 -7.39 -36.30 34.97
#